data_AF-A0A9Q4KYV7-F1
#
_entry.id   AF-A0A9Q4KYV7-F1
#
_cell.length_a   1.000
_cell.length_b   1.000
_cell.length_c   1.000
_cell.angle_alpha   90.00
_cell.angle_beta   90.00
_cell.angle_gamma   90.00
#
_symmetry.space_group_name_H-M   'P 1'
#
loop_
_entity.id
_entity.type
_entity.pdbx_description
1 polymer ?
#
loop_
_entity_poly.entity_id
_entity_poly.type
_entity_poly.pdbx_seq_one_letter_code
_entity_poly.pdbx_strand_id
1 'polypeptide(L)'
;MTLEERKTYTDSGLSDLIKLFFNRFKENGSYKYTSLIDNAIIQSKVIEINFNDCFDEIQLVLQKEKLERIHTAIYRAIGEVFQTRHGSKELDGVKNEAMIKFKIINSEIIEDKVFSNPLLVHYAKYNPEDYEGEQKIDNVAQVLQRANRFVTIRNTEEILLYNGKIYDNLQAETIIKEKTENLIPNCTTHDRREVINKIKAQTYSDLEKFDTDPNLITVENGILNLETLELEPHNPNHLSRVLLPVEYNKPEFENIEDNLKDTLFWKYLKNSFTVNGKFQQKEFETVLEVIASPIIKRHVDEKAFMFLGGGENGKSVCLSYIQSLIGKDNVSNIALQDIAEDKFLRANLVGKSANIFPDLEQNELRHTGKVKAITSNEGIEVQKKHQQGFTLYPFCKLLFSCNRFPKVFDQSQGFFRRWIIVKWERDFENDPERIEYLKEKLEENQEEKNLVFSSLVVIANRLNKYGKLTYSKNWREIQKEWNENADPIDDFATNYIFDSEKHKSKRETYHYYKKVMIEKGQIPKGIGQFGKAFAEYYEEDRIEIEGRTQRAWLNIDFKIPKQETLSTIDTTKPKISIFSQN
;
A
#
# COMPACT_ATOMS: atom_id res chain seq x y z
N MET A 1 -29.51 52.35 -28.95
CA MET A 1 -30.07 50.98 -28.78
C MET A 1 -29.21 50.06 -29.62
N THR A 2 -28.47 49.08 -29.12
CA THR A 2 -28.20 48.55 -27.77
C THR A 2 -26.86 47.82 -27.90
N LEU A 3 -25.96 47.96 -26.93
CA LEU A 3 -24.87 46.98 -26.79
C LEU A 3 -25.54 45.62 -26.55
N GLU A 4 -25.46 44.71 -27.51
CA GLU A 4 -25.73 43.29 -27.21
C GLU A 4 -24.69 42.85 -26.19
N GLU A 5 -25.11 42.72 -24.94
CA GLU A 5 -24.34 42.10 -23.88
C GLU A 5 -23.87 40.73 -24.38
N ARG A 6 -22.55 40.54 -24.46
CA ARG A 6 -21.95 39.23 -24.75
C ARG A 6 -22.30 38.28 -23.60
N LYS A 7 -23.38 37.52 -23.73
CA LYS A 7 -23.59 36.33 -22.89
C LYS A 7 -22.49 35.32 -23.23
N THR A 8 -21.51 35.19 -22.35
CA THR A 8 -20.51 34.13 -22.40
C THR A 8 -21.01 32.95 -21.58
N TYR A 9 -21.21 31.80 -22.21
CA TYR A 9 -21.57 30.56 -21.51
C TYR A 9 -20.33 29.91 -20.90
N THR A 10 -20.49 29.16 -19.81
CA THR A 10 -19.52 28.12 -19.42
C THR A 10 -19.70 26.89 -20.32
N ASP A 11 -18.75 25.96 -20.30
CA ASP A 11 -18.86 24.74 -21.14
C ASP A 11 -20.06 23.86 -20.74
N SER A 12 -20.39 23.82 -19.44
CA SER A 12 -21.61 23.19 -18.96
C SER A 12 -22.87 23.95 -19.39
N GLY A 13 -22.87 25.28 -19.23
CA GLY A 13 -24.02 26.12 -19.58
C GLY A 13 -24.37 26.09 -21.07
N LEU A 14 -23.38 25.95 -21.94
CA LEU A 14 -23.61 25.81 -23.37
C LEU A 14 -24.23 24.44 -23.72
N SER A 15 -23.75 23.37 -23.10
CA SER A 15 -24.35 22.02 -23.25
C SER A 15 -25.81 22.01 -22.78
N ASP A 16 -26.10 22.65 -21.64
CA ASP A 16 -27.45 22.73 -21.10
C ASP A 16 -28.40 23.49 -22.02
N LEU A 17 -27.94 24.58 -22.64
CA LEU A 17 -28.71 25.34 -23.62
C LEU A 17 -29.09 24.47 -24.84
N ILE A 18 -28.12 23.73 -25.38
CA ILE A 18 -28.32 22.87 -26.55
C ILE A 18 -29.23 21.67 -26.21
N LYS A 19 -29.04 21.08 -25.03
CA LYS A 19 -29.92 20.02 -24.51
C LYS A 19 -31.35 20.49 -24.36
N LEU A 20 -31.56 21.72 -23.89
CA LEU A 20 -32.88 22.30 -23.76
C LEU A 20 -33.55 22.47 -25.13
N PHE A 21 -32.80 22.84 -26.16
CA PHE A 21 -33.27 22.84 -27.54
C PHE A 21 -33.69 21.44 -28.02
N PHE A 22 -32.83 20.44 -27.86
CA PHE A 22 -33.15 19.06 -28.26
C PHE A 22 -34.44 18.56 -27.61
N ASN A 23 -34.64 18.86 -26.33
CA ASN A 23 -35.81 18.43 -25.58
C ASN A 23 -37.10 19.22 -25.87
N ARG A 24 -37.02 20.41 -26.48
CA ARG A 24 -38.19 21.28 -26.69
C ARG A 24 -38.62 21.43 -28.14
N PHE A 25 -37.71 21.24 -29.09
CA PHE A 25 -38.03 21.43 -30.50
C PHE A 25 -39.05 20.39 -30.98
N LYS A 26 -40.16 20.86 -31.56
CA LYS A 26 -41.23 20.01 -32.08
C LYS A 26 -41.42 20.22 -33.57
N GLU A 27 -41.54 19.12 -34.30
CA GLU A 27 -41.94 19.08 -35.70
C GLU A 27 -43.18 18.20 -35.79
N ASN A 28 -44.27 18.72 -36.40
CA ASN A 28 -45.56 18.03 -36.50
C ASN A 28 -46.11 17.48 -35.16
N GLY A 29 -45.89 18.21 -34.06
CA GLY A 29 -46.36 17.84 -32.72
C GLY A 29 -45.47 16.85 -31.95
N SER A 30 -44.38 16.36 -32.55
CA SER A 30 -43.44 15.39 -31.98
C SER A 30 -42.05 15.97 -31.68
N TYR A 31 -41.35 15.46 -30.67
CA TYR A 31 -40.01 15.92 -30.27
C TYR A 31 -38.91 15.39 -31.22
N LYS A 32 -38.80 16.00 -32.41
CA LYS A 32 -37.92 15.63 -33.52
C LYS A 32 -36.53 15.16 -33.08
N TYR A 33 -35.74 16.03 -32.46
CA TYR A 33 -34.34 15.73 -32.13
C TYR A 33 -34.18 14.63 -31.12
N THR A 34 -35.11 14.51 -30.18
CA THR A 34 -35.01 13.45 -29.20
C THR A 34 -35.27 12.07 -29.82
N SER A 35 -36.25 11.96 -30.72
CA SER A 35 -36.53 10.72 -31.46
C SER A 35 -35.43 10.42 -32.49
N LEU A 36 -34.82 11.44 -33.08
CA LEU A 36 -33.66 11.29 -33.96
C LEU A 36 -32.44 10.76 -33.22
N ILE A 37 -32.12 11.32 -32.05
CA ILE A 37 -30.99 10.90 -31.21
C ILE A 37 -31.13 9.41 -30.84
N ASP A 38 -32.30 9.00 -30.33
CA ASP A 38 -32.54 7.61 -29.94
C ASP A 38 -32.38 6.65 -31.13
N ASN A 39 -33.10 6.93 -32.23
CA ASN A 39 -33.05 6.06 -33.41
C ASN A 39 -31.66 6.00 -34.04
N ALA A 40 -30.95 7.13 -34.10
CA ALA A 40 -29.65 7.20 -34.73
C ALA A 40 -28.57 6.47 -33.91
N ILE A 41 -28.57 6.62 -32.57
CA ILE A 41 -27.60 5.94 -31.71
C ILE A 41 -27.83 4.42 -31.77
N ILE A 42 -29.08 3.96 -31.62
CA ILE A 42 -29.43 2.52 -31.66
C ILE A 42 -29.06 1.89 -33.01
N GLN A 43 -29.21 2.63 -34.11
CA GLN A 43 -28.89 2.15 -35.47
C GLN A 43 -27.48 2.51 -35.93
N SER A 44 -26.63 3.09 -35.08
CA SER A 44 -25.28 3.57 -35.43
C SER A 44 -25.23 4.52 -36.65
N LYS A 45 -26.23 5.39 -36.79
CA LYS A 45 -26.36 6.39 -37.86
C LYS A 45 -25.91 7.79 -37.39
N VAL A 46 -25.68 8.68 -38.35
CA VAL A 46 -25.33 10.08 -38.08
C VAL A 46 -26.60 10.88 -37.76
N ILE A 47 -26.56 11.63 -36.67
CA ILE A 47 -27.61 12.58 -36.28
C ILE A 47 -27.42 13.87 -37.08
N GLU A 48 -28.41 14.23 -37.90
CA GLU A 48 -28.39 15.48 -38.65
C GLU A 48 -29.10 16.59 -37.87
N ILE A 49 -28.34 17.61 -37.47
CA ILE A 49 -28.84 18.78 -36.77
C ILE A 49 -29.00 19.91 -37.79
N ASN A 50 -30.23 20.32 -38.07
CA ASN A 50 -30.48 21.41 -38.99
C ASN A 50 -30.24 22.75 -38.29
N PHE A 51 -29.29 23.52 -38.79
CA PHE A 51 -28.96 24.85 -38.24
C PHE A 51 -30.19 25.76 -38.17
N ASN A 52 -31.06 25.68 -39.18
CA ASN A 52 -32.28 26.49 -39.26
C ASN A 52 -33.35 26.10 -38.23
N ASP A 53 -33.24 24.92 -37.61
CA ASP A 53 -34.15 24.50 -36.53
C ASP A 53 -33.71 25.06 -35.17
N CYS A 54 -32.44 25.43 -35.01
CA CYS A 54 -31.89 25.93 -33.76
C CYS A 54 -32.52 27.28 -33.38
N PHE A 55 -32.76 27.51 -32.08
CA PHE A 55 -33.21 28.82 -31.58
C PHE A 55 -32.16 29.90 -31.87
N ASP A 56 -32.60 31.15 -32.02
CA ASP A 56 -31.73 32.30 -32.34
C ASP A 56 -30.50 32.40 -31.42
N GLU A 57 -30.68 32.13 -30.12
CA GLU A 57 -29.59 32.13 -29.13
C GLU A 57 -28.53 31.05 -29.43
N ILE A 58 -28.94 29.87 -29.90
CA ILE A 58 -28.04 28.78 -30.29
C ILE A 58 -27.40 29.09 -31.64
N GLN A 59 -28.15 29.60 -32.62
CA GLN A 59 -27.58 30.00 -33.90
C GLN A 59 -26.47 31.03 -33.70
N LEU A 60 -26.70 32.05 -32.88
CA LEU A 60 -25.71 33.08 -32.56
C LEU A 60 -24.46 32.50 -31.87
N VAL A 61 -24.63 31.51 -30.99
CA VAL A 61 -23.50 30.80 -30.36
C VAL A 61 -22.71 29.97 -31.38
N LEU A 62 -23.40 29.20 -32.23
CA LEU A 62 -22.78 28.37 -33.27
C LEU A 62 -21.97 29.20 -34.28
N GLN A 63 -22.30 30.48 -34.45
CA GLN A 63 -21.58 31.40 -35.34
C GLN A 63 -20.38 32.10 -34.67
N LYS A 64 -20.37 32.24 -33.33
CA LYS A 64 -19.41 33.08 -32.59
C LYS A 64 -18.39 32.28 -31.76
N GLU A 65 -18.69 31.03 -31.41
CA GLU A 65 -17.81 30.18 -30.58
C GLU A 65 -16.84 29.33 -31.41
N LYS A 66 -15.76 28.85 -30.77
CA LYS A 66 -14.81 27.93 -31.41
C LYS A 66 -15.48 26.58 -31.71
N LEU A 67 -15.15 25.99 -32.86
CA LEU A 67 -15.71 24.71 -33.32
C LEU A 67 -15.52 23.56 -32.30
N GLU A 68 -14.37 23.49 -31.62
CA GLU A 68 -14.07 22.53 -30.53
C GLU A 68 -15.08 22.60 -29.38
N ARG A 69 -15.49 23.81 -29.06
CA ARG A 69 -16.37 24.10 -27.94
C ARG A 69 -17.82 23.79 -28.28
N ILE A 70 -18.22 24.18 -29.50
CA ILE A 70 -19.50 23.81 -30.10
C ILE A 70 -19.63 22.28 -30.14
N HIS A 71 -18.59 21.58 -30.60
CA HIS A 71 -18.55 20.13 -30.64
C HIS A 71 -18.78 19.53 -29.26
N THR A 72 -17.93 19.87 -28.31
CA THR A 72 -17.99 19.34 -26.94
C THR A 72 -19.37 19.54 -26.33
N ALA A 73 -19.97 20.72 -26.52
CA ALA A 73 -21.29 21.03 -26.01
C ALA A 73 -22.40 20.23 -26.69
N ILE A 74 -22.39 20.09 -28.01
CA ILE A 74 -23.41 19.29 -28.73
C ILE A 74 -23.29 17.81 -28.36
N TYR A 75 -22.07 17.26 -28.34
CA TYR A 75 -21.85 15.86 -27.99
C TYR A 75 -22.35 15.55 -26.57
N ARG A 76 -22.02 16.42 -25.62
CA ARG A 76 -22.48 16.31 -24.24
C ARG A 76 -24.01 16.41 -24.17
N ALA A 77 -24.61 17.36 -24.86
CA ALA A 77 -26.06 17.52 -24.93
C ALA A 77 -26.75 16.26 -25.50
N ILE A 78 -26.23 15.67 -26.59
CA ILE A 78 -26.75 14.41 -27.15
C ILE A 78 -26.66 13.28 -26.13
N GLY A 79 -25.50 13.11 -25.49
CA GLY A 79 -25.29 12.08 -24.48
C GLY A 79 -26.24 12.24 -23.29
N GLU A 80 -26.46 13.46 -22.81
CA GLU A 80 -27.37 13.74 -21.70
C GLU A 80 -28.85 13.53 -22.07
N VAL A 81 -29.25 13.84 -23.31
CA VAL A 81 -30.61 13.52 -23.82
C VAL A 81 -30.82 12.00 -23.85
N PHE A 82 -29.84 11.25 -24.37
CA PHE A 82 -29.89 9.79 -24.42
C PHE A 82 -29.90 9.16 -23.01
N GLN A 83 -29.03 9.64 -22.12
CA GLN A 83 -28.94 9.19 -20.72
C GLN A 83 -30.27 9.33 -19.98
N THR A 84 -30.99 10.43 -20.22
CA THR A 84 -32.27 10.69 -19.55
C THR A 84 -33.31 9.61 -19.84
N ARG A 85 -33.15 8.85 -20.94
CA ARG A 85 -34.11 7.83 -21.40
C ARG A 85 -33.64 6.40 -21.17
N HIS A 86 -32.35 6.14 -21.36
CA HIS A 86 -31.77 4.79 -21.36
C HIS A 86 -30.86 4.52 -20.15
N GLY A 87 -30.57 5.54 -19.34
CA GLY A 87 -29.74 5.42 -18.14
C GLY A 87 -28.24 5.52 -18.41
N SER A 88 -27.45 5.60 -17.34
CA SER A 88 -25.99 5.83 -17.42
C SER A 88 -25.22 4.64 -17.99
N LYS A 89 -25.56 3.40 -17.62
CA LYS A 89 -24.85 2.20 -18.07
C LYS A 89 -24.90 2.02 -19.59
N GLU A 90 -26.04 2.30 -20.21
CA GLU A 90 -26.21 2.19 -21.66
C GLU A 90 -25.50 3.32 -22.40
N LEU A 91 -25.51 4.54 -21.83
CA LEU A 91 -24.69 5.65 -22.33
C LEU A 91 -23.18 5.32 -22.27
N ASP A 92 -22.70 4.66 -21.22
CA ASP A 92 -21.29 4.30 -21.09
C ASP A 92 -20.88 3.30 -22.19
N GLY A 93 -21.72 2.31 -22.50
CA GLY A 93 -21.53 1.41 -23.64
C GLY A 93 -21.47 2.16 -24.98
N VAL A 94 -22.44 3.05 -25.22
CA VAL A 94 -22.53 3.91 -26.41
C VAL A 94 -21.30 4.82 -26.58
N LYS A 95 -20.76 5.36 -25.47
CA LYS A 95 -19.54 6.17 -25.47
C LYS A 95 -18.28 5.33 -25.74
N ASN A 96 -18.20 4.14 -25.16
CA ASN A 96 -17.09 3.21 -25.34
C ASN A 96 -17.01 2.71 -26.80
N GLU A 97 -18.16 2.47 -27.44
CA GLU A 97 -18.26 2.01 -28.83
C GLU A 97 -18.30 3.17 -29.85
N ALA A 98 -18.14 4.42 -29.41
CA ALA A 98 -18.15 5.62 -30.25
C ALA A 98 -19.38 5.76 -31.17
N MET A 99 -20.55 5.37 -30.67
CA MET A 99 -21.79 5.33 -31.47
C MET A 99 -22.46 6.69 -31.68
N ILE A 100 -22.14 7.69 -30.86
CA ILE A 100 -22.66 9.05 -31.03
C ILE A 100 -21.91 9.74 -32.18
N LYS A 101 -22.60 9.93 -33.30
CA LYS A 101 -22.13 10.65 -34.48
C LYS A 101 -23.15 11.71 -34.88
N PHE A 102 -22.73 12.93 -35.16
CA PHE A 102 -23.64 14.01 -35.57
C PHE A 102 -23.01 14.94 -36.60
N LYS A 103 -23.82 15.67 -37.37
CA LYS A 103 -23.36 16.74 -38.26
C LYS A 103 -24.34 17.90 -38.24
N ILE A 104 -23.87 19.10 -38.55
CA ILE A 104 -24.71 20.28 -38.66
C ILE A 104 -24.95 20.56 -40.14
N ILE A 105 -26.20 20.53 -40.57
CA ILE A 105 -26.61 20.78 -41.95
C ILE A 105 -27.20 22.18 -42.09
N ASN A 106 -27.18 22.72 -43.30
CA ASN A 106 -27.67 24.07 -43.64
C ASN A 106 -27.03 25.20 -42.82
N SER A 107 -25.77 25.03 -42.40
CA SER A 107 -24.95 26.09 -41.84
C SER A 107 -23.98 26.59 -42.90
N GLU A 108 -23.92 27.90 -43.13
CA GLU A 108 -22.90 28.51 -44.00
C GLU A 108 -21.54 28.65 -43.30
N ILE A 109 -21.50 28.43 -41.98
CA ILE A 109 -20.34 28.71 -41.12
C ILE A 109 -19.70 27.42 -40.59
N ILE A 110 -20.50 26.38 -40.35
CA ILE A 110 -20.01 25.07 -39.95
C ILE A 110 -20.09 24.15 -41.18
N GLU A 111 -18.91 23.78 -41.70
CA GLU A 111 -18.80 22.80 -42.79
C GLU A 111 -19.56 21.50 -42.45
N ASP A 112 -20.18 20.87 -43.45
CA ASP A 112 -20.94 19.60 -43.32
C ASP A 112 -20.01 18.42 -42.97
N LYS A 113 -19.52 18.44 -41.73
CA LYS A 113 -18.58 17.49 -41.14
C LYS A 113 -19.28 16.60 -40.12
N VAL A 114 -18.91 15.32 -40.08
CA VAL A 114 -19.37 14.38 -39.06
C VAL A 114 -18.47 14.47 -37.83
N PHE A 115 -19.08 14.77 -36.70
CA PHE A 115 -18.51 14.90 -35.37
C PHE A 115 -18.83 13.66 -34.52
N SER A 116 -17.92 13.24 -33.63
CA SER A 116 -18.10 12.09 -32.74
C SER A 116 -17.59 12.37 -31.31
N ASN A 117 -17.07 11.40 -30.55
CA ASN A 117 -16.59 11.62 -29.18
C ASN A 117 -15.50 12.72 -29.13
N PRO A 118 -15.68 13.86 -28.43
CA PRO A 118 -14.72 14.96 -28.31
C PRO A 118 -13.35 14.52 -27.81
N LEU A 119 -13.29 13.46 -26.99
CA LEU A 119 -12.04 12.85 -26.51
C LEU A 119 -11.34 11.99 -27.58
N LEU A 120 -12.06 11.67 -28.67
CA LEU A 120 -11.58 11.02 -29.88
C LEU A 120 -11.48 12.01 -31.08
N VAL A 121 -11.64 13.32 -30.87
CA VAL A 121 -11.65 14.30 -31.97
C VAL A 121 -10.25 14.67 -32.42
N HIS A 122 -9.78 13.82 -33.30
CA HIS A 122 -9.33 14.15 -34.63
C HIS A 122 -9.96 15.42 -35.25
N TYR A 123 -9.14 16.48 -35.37
CA TYR A 123 -9.20 17.44 -36.49
C TYR A 123 -8.40 16.97 -37.71
N ALA A 124 -8.08 15.68 -37.78
CA ALA A 124 -7.55 15.05 -38.97
C ALA A 124 -8.49 13.91 -39.29
N LYS A 125 -9.10 13.93 -40.48
CA LYS A 125 -9.84 12.79 -41.07
C LYS A 125 -9.21 11.48 -40.57
N TYR A 126 -9.99 10.49 -40.10
CA TYR A 126 -9.47 9.13 -40.20
C TYR A 126 -9.33 8.87 -41.70
N ASN A 127 -8.15 9.17 -42.22
CA ASN A 127 -7.77 8.85 -43.57
C ASN A 127 -6.94 7.59 -43.44
N PRO A 128 -7.37 6.44 -44.00
CA PRO A 128 -6.57 5.24 -44.02
C PRO A 128 -5.13 5.50 -44.50
N GLU A 129 -4.93 6.48 -45.39
CA GLU A 129 -3.62 6.93 -45.87
C GLU A 129 -2.70 7.47 -44.75
N ASP A 130 -3.24 8.05 -43.66
CA ASP A 130 -2.44 8.54 -42.52
C ASP A 130 -1.83 7.39 -41.71
N TYR A 131 -2.39 6.18 -41.85
CA TYR A 131 -1.93 4.97 -41.18
C TYR A 131 -1.29 3.98 -42.17
N GLU A 132 -1.02 4.46 -43.38
CA GLU A 132 -0.24 3.80 -44.43
C GLU A 132 1.06 4.58 -44.69
N GLY A 133 2.03 3.94 -45.35
CA GLY A 133 3.30 4.59 -45.70
C GLY A 133 4.24 4.88 -44.52
N GLU A 134 5.17 5.83 -44.71
CA GLU A 134 6.31 6.06 -43.81
C GLU A 134 5.93 6.69 -42.46
N GLN A 135 4.83 7.47 -42.40
CA GLN A 135 4.44 8.23 -41.21
C GLN A 135 3.48 7.48 -40.27
N LYS A 136 3.02 6.29 -40.65
CA LYS A 136 2.00 5.53 -39.90
C LYS A 136 2.34 5.34 -38.42
N ILE A 137 3.61 5.08 -38.10
CA ILE A 137 4.08 4.85 -36.73
C ILE A 137 3.95 6.14 -35.90
N ASP A 138 4.36 7.27 -36.47
CA ASP A 138 4.30 8.57 -35.80
C ASP A 138 2.86 9.00 -35.55
N ASN A 139 1.98 8.77 -36.52
CA ASN A 139 0.56 9.11 -36.42
C ASN A 139 -0.13 8.27 -35.33
N VAL A 140 0.12 6.96 -35.27
CA VAL A 140 -0.40 6.11 -34.19
C VAL A 140 0.15 6.54 -32.83
N ALA A 141 1.46 6.76 -32.71
CA ALA A 141 2.08 7.17 -31.44
C ALA A 141 1.51 8.50 -30.93
N GLN A 142 1.26 9.47 -31.81
CA GLN A 142 0.63 10.75 -31.44
C GLN A 142 -0.81 10.58 -30.97
N VAL A 143 -1.63 9.79 -31.68
CA VAL A 143 -3.02 9.52 -31.29
C VAL A 143 -3.06 8.85 -29.92
N LEU A 144 -2.18 7.88 -29.68
CA LEU A 144 -2.10 7.18 -28.40
C LEU A 144 -1.69 8.10 -27.25
N GLN A 145 -0.70 8.97 -27.44
CA GLN A 145 -0.27 9.92 -26.40
C GLN A 145 -1.25 11.08 -26.17
N ARG A 146 -2.13 11.37 -27.12
CA ARG A 146 -3.24 12.34 -26.92
C ARG A 146 -4.37 11.73 -26.11
N ALA A 147 -4.73 10.48 -26.42
CA ALA A 147 -5.85 9.79 -25.76
C ALA A 147 -5.49 9.22 -24.38
N ASN A 148 -4.20 8.98 -24.11
CA ASN A 148 -3.74 8.36 -22.88
C ASN A 148 -2.51 9.08 -22.33
N ARG A 149 -2.27 8.97 -21.03
CA ARG A 149 -1.07 9.51 -20.39
C ARG A 149 -0.07 8.39 -20.16
N PHE A 150 0.92 8.31 -21.06
CA PHE A 150 2.04 7.39 -20.92
C PHE A 150 3.26 8.07 -20.29
N VAL A 151 3.99 7.34 -19.45
CA VAL A 151 5.29 7.76 -18.92
C VAL A 151 6.24 6.57 -18.99
N THR A 152 7.46 6.77 -19.47
CA THR A 152 8.47 5.73 -19.57
C THR A 152 9.59 5.96 -18.56
N ILE A 153 9.87 4.98 -17.73
CA ILE A 153 10.94 5.07 -16.73
C ILE A 153 12.30 4.96 -17.41
N ARG A 154 13.13 6.01 -17.30
CA ARG A 154 14.42 6.12 -18.00
C ARG A 154 15.37 4.94 -17.75
N ASN A 155 15.48 4.50 -16.49
CA ASN A 155 16.47 3.49 -16.11
C ASN A 155 16.05 2.05 -16.44
N THR A 156 14.75 1.79 -16.62
CA THR A 156 14.21 0.43 -16.84
C THR A 156 13.52 0.25 -18.18
N GLU A 157 13.31 1.34 -18.93
CA GLU A 157 12.49 1.42 -20.15
C GLU A 157 11.06 0.85 -19.98
N GLU A 158 10.59 0.81 -18.74
CA GLU A 158 9.24 0.38 -18.40
C GLU A 158 8.26 1.49 -18.76
N ILE A 159 7.28 1.18 -19.61
CA ILE A 159 6.21 2.12 -19.94
C ILE A 159 5.05 1.95 -18.96
N LEU A 160 4.60 3.07 -18.42
CA LEU A 160 3.50 3.20 -17.50
C LEU A 160 2.33 3.93 -18.17
N LEU A 161 1.12 3.59 -17.76
CA LEU A 161 -0.13 4.22 -18.18
C LEU A 161 -0.86 4.74 -16.95
N TYR A 162 -1.35 5.98 -17.03
CA TYR A 162 -2.28 6.50 -16.05
C TYR A 162 -3.65 5.84 -16.17
N ASN A 163 -4.06 5.11 -15.15
CA ASN A 163 -5.33 4.35 -15.12
C ASN A 163 -6.53 5.17 -14.59
N GLY A 164 -6.35 6.49 -14.39
CA GLY A 164 -7.33 7.37 -13.75
C GLY A 164 -7.06 7.63 -12.27
N LYS A 165 -6.13 6.89 -11.64
CA LYS A 165 -5.72 7.06 -10.24
C LYS A 165 -4.20 7.13 -10.09
N ILE A 166 -3.51 6.13 -10.62
CA ILE A 166 -2.05 5.98 -10.56
C ILE A 166 -1.46 5.60 -11.92
N TYR A 167 -0.13 5.56 -11.99
CA TYR A 167 0.63 5.03 -13.12
C TYR A 167 1.09 3.59 -12.84
N ASP A 168 0.63 2.66 -13.65
CA ASP A 168 1.04 1.25 -13.61
C ASP A 168 1.44 0.72 -15.01
N ASN A 169 2.01 -0.48 -15.07
CA ASN A 169 2.45 -1.11 -16.32
C ASN A 169 1.51 -2.23 -16.81
N LEU A 170 0.38 -2.48 -16.13
CA LEU A 170 -0.43 -3.70 -16.32
C LEU A 170 -1.06 -3.74 -17.73
N GLN A 171 -1.55 -2.59 -18.20
CA GLN A 171 -2.23 -2.48 -19.49
C GLN A 171 -1.49 -1.60 -20.50
N ALA A 172 -0.38 -0.97 -20.11
CA ALA A 172 0.29 0.05 -20.92
C ALA A 172 0.69 -0.48 -22.31
N GLU A 173 1.43 -1.58 -22.38
CA GLU A 173 1.82 -2.18 -23.67
C GLU A 173 0.64 -2.82 -24.41
N THR A 174 -0.30 -3.43 -23.69
CA THR A 174 -1.46 -4.12 -24.30
C THR A 174 -2.35 -3.13 -25.03
N ILE A 175 -2.67 -1.99 -24.42
CA ILE A 175 -3.47 -0.93 -25.04
C ILE A 175 -2.75 -0.35 -26.26
N ILE A 176 -1.42 -0.18 -26.19
CA ILE A 176 -0.65 0.27 -27.35
C ILE A 176 -0.76 -0.75 -28.49
N LYS A 177 -0.54 -2.04 -28.21
CA LYS A 177 -0.58 -3.12 -29.21
C LYS A 177 -1.96 -3.23 -29.86
N GLU A 178 -3.03 -3.28 -29.06
CA GLU A 178 -4.41 -3.40 -29.52
C GLU A 178 -4.83 -2.21 -30.38
N LYS A 179 -4.60 -0.98 -29.90
CA LYS A 179 -4.97 0.21 -30.66
C LYS A 179 -4.12 0.38 -31.93
N THR A 180 -2.85 -0.05 -31.90
CA THR A 180 -2.02 -0.07 -33.12
C THR A 180 -2.57 -1.05 -34.16
N GLU A 181 -3.01 -2.24 -33.73
CA GLU A 181 -3.65 -3.24 -34.59
C GLU A 181 -4.89 -2.68 -35.31
N ASN A 182 -5.71 -1.94 -34.57
CA ASN A 182 -6.95 -1.38 -35.09
C ASN A 182 -6.73 -0.19 -36.03
N LEU A 183 -5.62 0.54 -35.89
CA LEU A 183 -5.34 1.75 -36.66
C LEU A 183 -4.52 1.46 -37.92
N ILE A 184 -3.58 0.51 -37.89
CA ILE A 184 -2.69 0.21 -39.03
C ILE A 184 -3.27 -0.94 -39.87
N PRO A 185 -3.61 -0.72 -41.16
CA PRO A 185 -3.97 -1.81 -42.05
C PRO A 185 -2.83 -2.83 -42.20
N ASN A 186 -3.14 -4.13 -42.12
CA ASN A 186 -2.15 -5.22 -42.16
C ASN A 186 -1.02 -5.06 -41.11
N CYS A 187 -1.38 -4.61 -39.91
CA CYS A 187 -0.46 -4.36 -38.80
C CYS A 187 0.45 -5.57 -38.52
N THR A 188 1.77 -5.33 -38.49
CA THR A 188 2.77 -6.35 -38.19
C THR A 188 3.27 -6.25 -36.74
N THR A 189 3.94 -7.31 -36.27
CA THR A 189 4.67 -7.27 -34.99
C THR A 189 5.74 -6.18 -34.97
N HIS A 190 6.35 -5.90 -36.13
CA HIS A 190 7.32 -4.81 -36.25
C HIS A 190 6.66 -3.46 -35.99
N ASP A 191 5.49 -3.21 -36.59
CA ASP A 191 4.77 -1.94 -36.42
C ASP A 191 4.42 -1.68 -34.95
N ARG A 192 3.83 -2.68 -34.27
CA ARG A 192 3.51 -2.57 -32.83
C ARG A 192 4.74 -2.26 -31.98
N ARG A 193 5.89 -2.87 -32.30
CA ARG A 193 7.16 -2.64 -31.59
C ARG A 193 7.69 -1.23 -31.85
N GLU A 194 7.66 -0.76 -33.10
CA GLU A 194 8.08 0.60 -33.45
C GLU A 194 7.22 1.66 -32.76
N VAL A 195 5.89 1.46 -32.69
CA VAL A 195 5.00 2.38 -31.95
C VAL A 195 5.36 2.41 -30.46
N ILE A 196 5.57 1.25 -29.82
CA ILE A 196 5.99 1.19 -28.41
C ILE A 196 7.30 1.96 -28.22
N ASN A 197 8.31 1.69 -29.06
CA ASN A 197 9.61 2.34 -28.98
C ASN A 197 9.50 3.87 -29.18
N LYS A 198 8.64 4.30 -30.11
CA LYS A 198 8.38 5.73 -30.35
C LYS A 198 7.77 6.41 -29.13
N ILE A 199 6.73 5.81 -28.54
CA ILE A 199 6.10 6.35 -27.32
C ILE A 199 7.11 6.37 -26.18
N LYS A 200 7.91 5.31 -26.01
CA LYS A 200 8.98 5.27 -24.99
C LYS A 200 9.96 6.45 -25.15
N ALA A 201 10.46 6.66 -26.36
CA ALA A 201 11.39 7.74 -26.67
C ALA A 201 10.83 9.13 -26.39
N GLN A 202 9.51 9.32 -26.46
CA GLN A 202 8.83 10.60 -26.29
C GLN A 202 8.31 10.86 -24.86
N THR A 203 8.30 9.86 -23.99
CA THR A 203 7.64 9.92 -22.67
C THR A 203 8.56 9.66 -21.49
N TYR A 204 9.88 9.75 -21.68
CA TYR A 204 10.83 9.48 -20.61
C TYR A 204 10.66 10.39 -19.39
N SER A 205 10.59 9.76 -18.21
CA SER A 205 10.66 10.40 -16.89
C SER A 205 11.61 9.63 -15.99
N ASP A 206 12.16 10.34 -15.02
CA ASP A 206 13.02 9.74 -14.00
C ASP A 206 12.14 9.09 -12.93
N LEU A 207 12.60 7.95 -12.40
CA LEU A 207 11.86 7.17 -11.40
C LEU A 207 11.64 7.98 -10.13
N GLU A 208 12.61 8.83 -9.80
CA GLU A 208 12.64 9.71 -8.64
C GLU A 208 11.57 10.80 -8.68
N LYS A 209 10.87 11.01 -9.81
CA LYS A 209 9.72 11.93 -9.88
C LYS A 209 8.42 11.32 -9.36
N PHE A 210 8.37 9.99 -9.28
CA PHE A 210 7.20 9.28 -8.77
C PHE A 210 7.22 9.25 -7.24
N ASP A 211 6.04 9.41 -6.64
CA ASP A 211 5.86 9.30 -5.18
C ASP A 211 6.78 10.23 -4.38
N THR A 212 7.07 11.40 -4.95
CA THR A 212 8.05 12.39 -4.44
C THR A 212 7.58 13.12 -3.20
N ASP A 213 6.31 13.50 -3.16
CA ASP A 213 5.75 14.22 -2.02
C ASP A 213 5.29 13.19 -0.97
N PRO A 214 5.96 13.11 0.19
CA PRO A 214 5.61 12.16 1.23
C PRO A 214 4.27 12.47 1.91
N ASN A 215 3.73 13.68 1.73
CA ASN A 215 2.44 14.07 2.26
C ASN A 215 1.29 13.58 1.38
N LEU A 216 1.52 13.24 0.10
CA LEU A 216 0.45 12.87 -0.82
C LEU A 216 0.33 11.35 -0.98
N ILE A 217 -0.82 10.84 -0.54
CA ILE A 217 -1.17 9.42 -0.57
C ILE A 217 -2.35 9.21 -1.50
N THR A 218 -2.19 8.35 -2.51
CA THR A 218 -3.29 8.02 -3.41
C THR A 218 -4.13 6.90 -2.80
N VAL A 219 -5.43 7.17 -2.64
CA VAL A 219 -6.47 6.26 -2.11
C VAL A 219 -7.57 6.08 -3.15
N GLU A 220 -8.51 5.16 -2.97
CA GLU A 220 -9.52 4.84 -3.98
C GLU A 220 -10.34 6.07 -4.43
N ASN A 221 -10.72 6.92 -3.46
CA ASN A 221 -11.58 8.09 -3.68
C ASN A 221 -10.82 9.41 -3.92
N GLY A 222 -9.48 9.42 -3.98
CA GLY A 222 -8.72 10.63 -4.30
C GLY A 222 -7.25 10.62 -3.90
N ILE A 223 -6.66 11.81 -3.82
CA ILE A 223 -5.31 12.05 -3.31
C ILE A 223 -5.45 12.71 -1.94
N LEU A 224 -5.08 11.99 -0.89
CA LEU A 224 -5.10 12.46 0.48
C LEU A 224 -3.80 13.20 0.80
N ASN A 225 -3.92 14.44 1.26
CA ASN A 225 -2.81 15.17 1.87
C ASN A 225 -2.74 14.83 3.37
N LEU A 226 -1.70 14.10 3.79
CA LEU A 226 -1.49 13.70 5.18
C LEU A 226 -1.24 14.88 6.13
N GLU A 227 -0.84 16.06 5.65
CA GLU A 227 -0.62 17.24 6.50
C GLU A 227 -1.93 17.98 6.78
N THR A 228 -2.72 18.26 5.73
CA THR A 228 -3.99 19.00 5.85
C THR A 228 -5.19 18.11 6.15
N LEU A 229 -5.07 16.80 5.89
CA LEU A 229 -6.15 15.80 5.94
C LEU A 229 -7.26 16.08 4.91
N GLU A 230 -6.92 16.77 3.83
CA GLU A 230 -7.85 17.08 2.73
C GLU A 230 -7.69 16.07 1.60
N LEU A 231 -8.82 15.78 0.93
CA LEU A 231 -8.90 14.85 -0.19
C LEU A 231 -9.12 15.64 -1.49
N GLU A 232 -8.21 15.48 -2.43
CA GLU A 232 -8.30 16.08 -3.76
C GLU A 232 -8.70 15.03 -4.81
N PRO A 233 -9.36 15.44 -5.91
CA PRO A 233 -9.61 14.54 -7.04
C PRO A 233 -8.32 13.99 -7.64
N HIS A 234 -8.39 12.78 -8.19
CA HIS A 234 -7.29 12.18 -8.94
C HIS A 234 -6.84 13.08 -10.09
N ASN A 235 -5.52 13.20 -10.25
CA ASN A 235 -4.91 14.05 -11.27
C ASN A 235 -3.69 13.34 -11.90
N PRO A 236 -3.59 13.23 -13.24
CA PRO A 236 -2.44 12.64 -13.91
C PRO A 236 -1.12 13.38 -13.67
N ASN A 237 -1.16 14.64 -13.24
CA ASN A 237 0.06 15.38 -12.89
C ASN A 237 0.68 14.89 -11.55
N HIS A 238 -0.08 14.18 -10.73
CA HIS A 238 0.44 13.48 -9.55
C HIS A 238 1.02 12.13 -10.00
N LEU A 239 2.33 12.11 -10.23
CA LEU A 239 3.06 10.90 -10.60
C LEU A 239 3.15 9.96 -9.40
N SER A 240 2.13 9.13 -9.19
CA SER A 240 2.09 8.10 -8.16
C SER A 240 2.04 6.72 -8.77
N ARG A 241 2.75 5.75 -8.17
CA ARG A 241 2.67 4.33 -8.50
C ARG A 241 1.99 3.52 -7.39
N VAL A 242 1.63 4.17 -6.29
CA VAL A 242 1.10 3.54 -5.09
C VAL A 242 -0.35 3.96 -4.90
N LEU A 243 -1.26 3.00 -5.07
CA LEU A 243 -2.67 3.15 -4.74
C LEU A 243 -2.99 2.30 -3.51
N LEU A 244 -3.42 2.90 -2.41
CA LEU A 244 -3.96 2.15 -1.29
C LEU A 244 -5.43 1.80 -1.59
N PRO A 245 -5.84 0.52 -1.52
CA PRO A 245 -7.19 0.05 -1.91
C PRO A 245 -8.23 0.31 -0.80
N VAL A 246 -8.28 1.54 -0.32
CA VAL A 246 -9.14 2.03 0.75
C VAL A 246 -9.63 3.42 0.39
N GLU A 247 -10.77 3.82 0.95
CA GLU A 247 -11.26 5.19 0.86
C GLU A 247 -10.96 5.96 2.13
N TYR A 248 -10.60 7.24 1.98
CA TYR A 248 -10.49 8.14 3.11
C TYR A 248 -11.82 8.84 3.37
N ASN A 249 -12.35 8.66 4.58
CA ASN A 249 -13.48 9.42 5.09
C ASN A 249 -13.07 10.02 6.42
N LYS A 250 -13.17 11.35 6.57
CA LYS A 250 -12.74 12.01 7.80
C LYS A 250 -13.41 11.35 9.02
N PRO A 251 -12.64 10.88 10.02
CA PRO A 251 -13.20 10.20 11.18
C PRO A 251 -14.09 11.14 12.00
N GLU A 252 -15.11 10.58 12.66
CA GLU A 252 -16.07 11.33 13.47
C GLU A 252 -15.43 11.86 14.76
N PHE A 253 -14.58 11.04 15.38
CA PHE A 253 -13.90 11.36 16.64
C PHE A 253 -12.39 11.51 16.44
N GLU A 254 -11.74 12.39 17.21
CA GLU A 254 -10.27 12.48 17.23
C GLU A 254 -9.63 11.24 17.89
N ASN A 255 -10.30 10.66 18.88
CA ASN A 255 -9.85 9.44 19.54
C ASN A 255 -10.11 8.23 18.63
N ILE A 256 -9.04 7.51 18.31
CA ILE A 256 -9.11 6.33 17.44
C ILE A 256 -10.00 5.22 18.02
N GLU A 257 -10.01 5.02 19.34
CA GLU A 257 -10.81 3.98 19.99
C GLU A 257 -12.31 4.25 19.83
N ASP A 258 -12.74 5.51 19.88
CA ASP A 258 -14.15 5.86 19.74
C ASP A 258 -14.70 5.54 18.34
N ASN A 259 -13.86 5.65 17.31
CA ASN A 259 -14.21 5.24 15.95
C ASN A 259 -14.17 3.72 15.76
N LEU A 260 -13.28 3.00 16.48
CA LEU A 260 -12.95 1.61 16.15
C LEU A 260 -13.45 0.57 17.14
N LYS A 261 -13.87 0.92 18.36
CA LYS A 261 -14.15 -0.04 19.46
C LYS A 261 -15.07 -1.21 19.11
N ASP A 262 -16.02 -0.98 18.21
CA ASP A 262 -17.02 -1.98 17.81
C ASP A 262 -16.60 -2.83 16.60
N THR A 263 -15.53 -2.45 15.91
CA THR A 263 -14.98 -3.14 14.73
C THR A 263 -14.37 -4.49 15.09
N LEU A 264 -14.36 -5.41 14.11
CA LEU A 264 -13.68 -6.69 14.26
C LEU A 264 -12.17 -6.50 14.42
N PHE A 265 -11.57 -5.58 13.65
CA PHE A 265 -10.17 -5.21 13.73
C PHE A 265 -9.76 -4.81 15.15
N TRP A 266 -10.48 -3.89 15.79
CA TRP A 266 -10.14 -3.41 17.12
C TRP A 266 -10.27 -4.52 18.17
N LYS A 267 -11.35 -5.31 18.11
CA LYS A 267 -11.56 -6.46 19.00
C LYS A 267 -10.44 -7.49 18.87
N TYR A 268 -10.08 -7.84 17.64
CA TYR A 268 -8.98 -8.76 17.33
C TYR A 268 -7.65 -8.24 17.92
N LEU A 269 -7.30 -6.99 17.61
CA LEU A 269 -6.02 -6.43 18.01
C LEU A 269 -5.95 -6.30 19.54
N LYS A 270 -7.01 -5.80 20.18
CA LYS A 270 -7.08 -5.66 21.65
C LYS A 270 -7.00 -7.02 22.35
N ASN A 271 -7.65 -8.07 21.82
CA ASN A 271 -7.57 -9.42 22.37
C ASN A 271 -6.15 -10.01 22.22
N SER A 272 -5.50 -9.78 21.07
CA SER A 272 -4.11 -10.24 20.83
C SER A 272 -3.08 -9.63 21.79
N PHE A 273 -3.37 -8.47 22.39
CA PHE A 273 -2.56 -7.84 23.42
C PHE A 273 -3.17 -7.94 24.83
N THR A 274 -4.12 -8.84 25.05
CA THR A 274 -4.68 -9.14 26.38
C THR A 274 -4.28 -10.54 26.80
N VAL A 275 -3.38 -10.64 27.77
CA VAL A 275 -2.84 -11.93 28.25
C VAL A 275 -3.23 -12.13 29.70
N ASN A 276 -3.86 -13.27 30.01
CA ASN A 276 -4.35 -13.59 31.36
C ASN A 276 -5.21 -12.46 31.97
N GLY A 277 -6.07 -11.84 31.15
CA GLY A 277 -6.93 -10.72 31.55
C GLY A 277 -6.22 -9.37 31.71
N LYS A 278 -4.90 -9.30 31.46
CA LYS A 278 -4.12 -8.05 31.54
C LYS A 278 -3.88 -7.49 30.15
N PHE A 279 -4.37 -6.28 29.91
CA PHE A 279 -4.16 -5.56 28.66
C PHE A 279 -2.76 -4.92 28.61
N GLN A 280 -2.01 -5.25 27.56
CA GLN A 280 -0.66 -4.75 27.28
C GLN A 280 -0.74 -3.47 26.44
N GLN A 281 -1.16 -2.37 27.08
CA GLN A 281 -1.44 -1.08 26.42
C GLN A 281 -0.27 -0.57 25.56
N LYS A 282 0.97 -0.67 26.05
CA LYS A 282 2.14 -0.12 25.36
C LYS A 282 2.46 -0.86 24.07
N GLU A 283 2.37 -2.18 24.10
CA GLU A 283 2.55 -3.06 22.94
C GLU A 283 1.41 -2.86 21.93
N PHE A 284 0.18 -2.68 22.41
CA PHE A 284 -0.99 -2.34 21.59
C PHE A 284 -0.82 -0.98 20.87
N GLU A 285 -0.39 0.06 21.58
CA GLU A 285 -0.11 1.37 20.97
C GLU A 285 1.04 1.29 19.95
N THR A 286 2.09 0.54 20.29
CA THR A 286 3.23 0.31 19.39
C THR A 286 2.77 -0.36 18.10
N VAL A 287 1.94 -1.42 18.17
CA VAL A 287 1.48 -2.10 16.96
C VAL A 287 0.57 -1.22 16.10
N LEU A 288 -0.23 -0.33 16.69
CA LEU A 288 -1.01 0.66 15.92
C LEU A 288 -0.09 1.60 15.13
N GLU A 289 1.02 2.07 15.73
CA GLU A 289 2.03 2.82 15.00
C GLU A 289 2.68 1.98 13.88
N VAL A 290 2.96 0.70 14.13
CA VAL A 290 3.51 -0.22 13.11
C VAL A 290 2.54 -0.35 11.93
N ILE A 291 1.25 -0.53 12.19
CA ILE A 291 0.21 -0.67 11.16
C ILE A 291 0.05 0.63 10.36
N ALA A 292 0.12 1.79 11.01
CA ALA A 292 0.03 3.08 10.33
C ALA A 292 1.29 3.45 9.53
N SER A 293 2.47 2.95 9.92
CA SER A 293 3.75 3.37 9.35
C SER A 293 3.90 3.17 7.83
N PRO A 294 3.36 2.12 7.18
CA PRO A 294 3.51 1.94 5.73
C PRO A 294 2.62 2.87 4.90
N ILE A 295 1.69 3.60 5.52
CA ILE A 295 0.94 4.68 4.86
C ILE A 295 1.91 5.83 4.52
N ILE A 296 3.01 5.97 5.26
CA ILE A 296 3.94 7.11 5.17
C ILE A 296 5.08 6.78 4.20
N LYS A 297 5.19 7.57 3.14
CA LYS A 297 6.27 7.46 2.14
C LYS A 297 7.61 8.07 2.60
N ARG A 298 7.65 8.73 3.76
CA ARG A 298 8.90 9.20 4.39
C ARG A 298 9.47 8.16 5.34
N HIS A 299 10.79 8.13 5.52
CA HIS A 299 11.43 7.37 6.60
C HIS A 299 11.10 7.96 7.97
N VAL A 300 10.73 7.09 8.92
CA VAL A 300 10.39 7.44 10.29
C VAL A 300 11.38 6.72 11.21
N ASP A 301 12.17 7.50 11.95
CA ASP A 301 13.03 7.05 13.06
C ASP A 301 14.07 5.94 12.76
N GLU A 302 14.43 5.73 11.48
CA GLU A 302 15.33 4.65 11.03
C GLU A 302 14.91 3.24 11.50
N LYS A 303 13.60 2.94 11.57
CA LYS A 303 13.10 1.68 12.14
C LYS A 303 12.69 0.61 11.13
N ALA A 304 12.86 -0.63 11.57
CA ALA A 304 12.29 -1.87 11.04
C ALA A 304 11.55 -2.59 12.20
N PHE A 305 10.60 -3.44 11.84
CA PHE A 305 9.68 -4.05 12.79
C PHE A 305 9.85 -5.57 12.81
N MET A 306 9.92 -6.15 14.00
CA MET A 306 9.86 -7.59 14.21
C MET A 306 8.68 -7.95 15.11
N PHE A 307 7.83 -8.87 14.63
CA PHE A 307 6.80 -9.50 15.44
C PHE A 307 7.32 -10.83 15.97
N LEU A 308 7.44 -10.94 17.29
CA LEU A 308 7.95 -12.13 17.99
C LEU A 308 6.82 -12.88 18.69
N GLY A 309 6.70 -14.19 18.52
CA GLY A 309 5.80 -15.01 19.35
C GLY A 309 5.66 -16.46 18.88
N GLY A 310 5.14 -17.36 19.71
CA GLY A 310 5.19 -18.82 19.50
C GLY A 310 4.22 -19.48 18.50
N GLY A 311 3.66 -18.74 17.55
CA GLY A 311 2.53 -19.23 16.72
C GLY A 311 1.17 -19.01 17.39
N GLU A 312 0.07 -19.27 16.67
CA GLU A 312 -1.33 -19.18 17.16
C GLU A 312 -1.68 -17.91 17.96
N ASN A 313 -1.02 -16.79 17.66
CA ASN A 313 -1.11 -15.57 18.46
C ASN A 313 -1.61 -14.35 17.69
N GLY A 314 -2.00 -14.51 16.43
CA GLY A 314 -2.54 -13.42 15.61
C GLY A 314 -1.52 -12.62 14.80
N LYS A 315 -0.20 -12.86 14.92
CA LYS A 315 0.84 -12.17 14.11
C LYS A 315 0.54 -12.18 12.61
N SER A 316 0.28 -13.38 12.06
CA SER A 316 0.07 -13.57 10.62
C SER A 316 -1.24 -12.92 10.15
N VAL A 317 -2.24 -12.82 11.03
CA VAL A 317 -3.48 -12.07 10.76
C VAL A 317 -3.17 -10.58 10.63
N CYS A 318 -2.36 -10.00 11.53
CA CYS A 318 -1.97 -8.58 11.48
C CYS A 318 -1.17 -8.25 10.22
N LEU A 319 -0.16 -9.08 9.89
CA LEU A 319 0.67 -8.85 8.71
C LEU A 319 -0.17 -8.92 7.43
N SER A 320 -1.10 -9.87 7.35
CA SER A 320 -2.03 -9.98 6.22
C SER A 320 -3.00 -8.80 6.14
N TYR A 321 -3.48 -8.33 7.29
CA TYR A 321 -4.33 -7.14 7.37
C TYR A 321 -3.60 -5.87 6.93
N ILE A 322 -2.34 -5.67 7.35
CA ILE A 322 -1.52 -4.55 6.87
C ILE A 322 -1.40 -4.63 5.34
N GLN A 323 -1.09 -5.81 4.79
CA GLN A 323 -0.99 -6.01 3.34
C GLN A 323 -2.30 -5.72 2.60
N SER A 324 -3.45 -6.09 3.16
CA SER A 324 -4.76 -5.81 2.54
C SER A 324 -5.15 -4.33 2.64
N LEU A 325 -4.77 -3.66 3.73
CA LEU A 325 -5.00 -2.23 3.95
C LEU A 325 -4.19 -1.37 2.97
N ILE A 326 -2.91 -1.71 2.76
CA ILE A 326 -2.03 -0.94 1.88
C ILE A 326 -1.99 -1.45 0.44
N GLY A 327 -2.62 -2.59 0.15
CA GLY A 327 -2.67 -3.20 -1.17
C GLY A 327 -1.52 -4.17 -1.45
N LYS A 328 -1.87 -5.35 -1.97
CA LYS A 328 -0.91 -6.43 -2.26
C LYS A 328 0.17 -6.01 -3.24
N ASP A 329 -0.17 -5.16 -4.22
CA ASP A 329 0.77 -4.64 -5.21
C ASP A 329 1.80 -3.67 -4.62
N ASN A 330 1.53 -3.09 -3.45
CA ASN A 330 2.44 -2.17 -2.75
C ASN A 330 3.35 -2.88 -1.75
N VAL A 331 3.31 -4.22 -1.70
CA VAL A 331 4.10 -5.04 -0.78
C VAL A 331 5.09 -5.93 -1.53
N SER A 332 6.29 -6.07 -0.98
CA SER A 332 7.23 -7.14 -1.33
C SER A 332 7.36 -8.16 -0.20
N ASN A 333 7.75 -9.39 -0.53
CA ASN A 333 7.92 -10.47 0.45
C ASN A 333 9.34 -11.03 0.40
N ILE A 334 10.35 -10.19 0.67
CA ILE A 334 11.76 -10.58 0.67
C ILE A 334 12.18 -10.88 2.11
N ALA A 335 12.82 -12.03 2.35
CA ALA A 335 13.34 -12.39 3.66
C ALA A 335 14.43 -11.43 4.13
N LEU A 336 14.66 -11.33 5.44
CA LEU A 336 15.66 -10.44 6.02
C LEU A 336 17.08 -10.75 5.50
N GLN A 337 17.40 -12.03 5.40
CA GLN A 337 18.68 -12.53 4.89
C GLN A 337 18.85 -12.20 3.40
N ASP A 338 17.81 -12.38 2.60
CA ASP A 338 17.81 -12.04 1.18
C ASP A 338 17.95 -10.54 0.94
N ILE A 339 17.32 -9.70 1.77
CA ILE A 339 17.54 -8.24 1.72
C ILE A 339 19.02 -7.91 1.97
N ALA A 340 19.69 -8.62 2.88
CA ALA A 340 21.09 -8.39 3.15
C ALA A 340 22.01 -8.81 1.98
N GLU A 341 21.68 -9.87 1.25
CA GLU A 341 22.62 -10.56 0.35
C GLU A 341 22.24 -10.44 -1.14
N ASP A 342 20.97 -10.56 -1.51
CA ASP A 342 20.54 -10.65 -2.91
C ASP A 342 20.15 -9.30 -3.54
N LYS A 343 20.98 -8.82 -4.49
CA LYS A 343 20.75 -7.56 -5.23
C LYS A 343 19.60 -7.61 -6.23
N PHE A 344 19.23 -8.79 -6.72
CA PHE A 344 18.13 -8.99 -7.66
C PHE A 344 16.80 -8.95 -6.93
N LEU A 345 16.71 -9.61 -5.77
CA LEU A 345 15.51 -9.56 -4.94
C LEU A 345 15.26 -8.14 -4.43
N ARG A 346 16.29 -7.40 -4.01
CA ARG A 346 16.15 -5.98 -3.62
C ARG A 346 15.56 -5.09 -4.70
N ALA A 347 15.68 -5.42 -5.98
CA ALA A 347 15.03 -4.66 -7.05
C ALA A 347 13.49 -4.68 -6.98
N ASN A 348 12.91 -5.65 -6.25
CA ASN A 348 11.46 -5.75 -6.03
C ASN A 348 10.96 -4.75 -4.97
N LEU A 349 11.84 -4.00 -4.30
CA LEU A 349 11.49 -2.92 -3.36
C LEU A 349 11.08 -1.61 -4.06
N VAL A 350 11.26 -1.52 -5.38
CA VAL A 350 10.91 -0.32 -6.16
C VAL A 350 9.42 -0.01 -6.02
N GLY A 351 9.12 1.20 -5.53
CA GLY A 351 7.75 1.69 -5.39
C GLY A 351 6.89 0.93 -4.36
N LYS A 352 7.50 0.20 -3.42
CA LYS A 352 6.77 -0.54 -2.39
C LYS A 352 6.61 0.29 -1.12
N SER A 353 5.43 0.22 -0.50
CA SER A 353 5.14 0.81 0.81
C SER A 353 5.67 -0.02 1.97
N ALA A 354 5.70 -1.36 1.80
CA ALA A 354 6.26 -2.26 2.80
C ALA A 354 6.96 -3.46 2.16
N ASN A 355 7.95 -3.98 2.87
CA ASN A 355 8.36 -5.36 2.74
C ASN A 355 7.81 -6.14 3.94
N ILE A 356 6.95 -7.11 3.70
CA ILE A 356 6.35 -7.94 4.75
C ILE A 356 6.78 -9.38 4.50
N PHE A 357 7.53 -9.96 5.42
CA PHE A 357 7.91 -11.37 5.34
C PHE A 357 7.53 -12.11 6.62
N PRO A 358 6.50 -12.97 6.58
CA PRO A 358 6.11 -13.77 7.73
C PRO A 358 7.12 -14.91 7.95
N ASP A 359 7.32 -15.25 9.21
CA ASP A 359 7.98 -16.46 9.70
C ASP A 359 9.41 -16.66 9.16
N LEU A 360 10.30 -15.73 9.53
CA LEU A 360 11.72 -15.83 9.27
C LEU A 360 12.30 -17.14 9.80
N GLU A 361 13.05 -17.81 8.95
CA GLU A 361 13.89 -18.94 9.32
C GLU A 361 15.02 -18.50 10.27
N GLN A 362 15.52 -19.46 11.06
CA GLN A 362 16.58 -19.23 12.06
C GLN A 362 17.99 -19.11 11.44
N ASN A 363 18.07 -18.92 10.11
CA ASN A 363 19.34 -18.79 9.40
C ASN A 363 20.09 -17.55 9.86
N GLU A 364 21.41 -17.67 9.99
CA GLU A 364 22.26 -16.59 10.50
C GLU A 364 22.28 -15.38 9.57
N LEU A 365 22.30 -14.18 10.15
CA LEU A 365 22.46 -12.92 9.43
C LEU A 365 23.92 -12.44 9.54
N ARG A 366 24.70 -12.71 8.50
CA ARG A 366 26.15 -12.41 8.45
C ARG A 366 26.42 -10.95 8.09
N HIS A 367 25.60 -10.38 7.21
CA HIS A 367 25.75 -9.02 6.73
C HIS A 367 24.49 -8.20 7.05
N THR A 368 24.69 -6.96 7.50
CA THR A 368 23.58 -6.07 7.90
C THR A 368 23.62 -4.73 7.18
N GLY A 369 24.66 -4.48 6.36
CA GLY A 369 24.89 -3.18 5.71
C GLY A 369 23.71 -2.70 4.90
N LYS A 370 23.11 -3.57 4.06
CA LYS A 370 21.96 -3.20 3.22
C LYS A 370 20.69 -2.96 4.04
N VAL A 371 20.45 -3.72 5.10
CA VAL A 371 19.32 -3.47 6.03
C VAL A 371 19.48 -2.10 6.70
N LYS A 372 20.71 -1.76 7.13
CA LYS A 372 21.02 -0.45 7.71
C LYS A 372 20.84 0.70 6.71
N ALA A 373 21.28 0.51 5.46
CA ALA A 373 21.12 1.48 4.39
C ALA A 373 19.64 1.75 4.09
N ILE A 374 18.83 0.70 3.90
CA ILE A 374 17.39 0.80 3.61
C ILE A 374 16.66 1.54 4.72
N THR A 375 16.88 1.16 5.98
CA THR A 375 16.22 1.81 7.12
C THR A 375 16.60 3.29 7.27
N SER A 376 17.76 3.71 6.76
CA SER A 376 18.29 5.08 6.91
C SER A 376 18.16 5.95 5.66
N ASN A 377 17.37 5.50 4.67
CA ASN A 377 17.19 6.19 3.39
C ASN A 377 18.51 6.37 2.60
N GLU A 378 19.45 5.45 2.73
CA GLU A 378 20.66 5.43 1.92
C GLU A 378 20.42 4.69 0.60
N GLY A 379 21.03 5.19 -0.48
CA GLY A 379 20.93 4.56 -1.79
C GLY A 379 21.55 3.16 -1.80
N ILE A 380 20.81 2.19 -2.32
CA ILE A 380 21.27 0.81 -2.48
C ILE A 380 21.35 0.43 -3.96
N GLU A 381 22.46 -0.18 -4.35
CA GLU A 381 22.57 -0.79 -5.68
C GLU A 381 21.65 -2.00 -5.82
N VAL A 382 20.85 -1.97 -6.87
CA VAL A 382 19.93 -3.04 -7.26
C VAL A 382 20.07 -3.33 -8.75
N GLN A 383 19.65 -4.53 -9.16
CA GLN A 383 19.71 -4.92 -10.57
C GLN A 383 18.50 -5.78 -10.92
N LYS A 384 17.68 -5.36 -11.90
CA LYS A 384 16.69 -6.25 -12.50
C LYS A 384 17.39 -7.25 -13.43
N LYS A 385 16.88 -8.49 -13.51
CA LYS A 385 17.47 -9.52 -14.39
C LYS A 385 17.52 -9.00 -15.83
N HIS A 386 18.67 -9.17 -16.48
CA HIS A 386 18.94 -8.73 -17.86
C HIS A 386 18.86 -7.20 -18.08
N GLN A 387 18.89 -6.39 -17.01
CA GLN A 387 18.94 -4.93 -17.09
C GLN A 387 20.19 -4.36 -16.43
N GLN A 388 20.52 -3.11 -16.74
CA GLN A 388 21.57 -2.37 -16.08
C GLN A 388 21.21 -2.13 -14.60
N GLY A 389 22.21 -2.19 -13.72
CA GLY A 389 22.03 -1.85 -12.32
C GLY A 389 21.75 -0.35 -12.14
N PHE A 390 21.00 -0.01 -11.10
CA PHE A 390 20.72 1.38 -10.73
C PHE A 390 20.71 1.53 -9.20
N THR A 391 20.75 2.77 -8.73
CA THR A 391 20.62 3.10 -7.31
C THR A 391 19.16 3.26 -6.95
N LEU A 392 18.70 2.55 -5.93
CA LEU A 392 17.35 2.64 -5.39
C LEU A 392 17.36 3.31 -4.02
N TYR A 393 16.43 4.23 -3.80
CA TYR A 393 16.10 4.81 -2.50
C TYR A 393 14.72 4.30 -2.07
N PRO A 394 14.63 3.15 -1.38
CA PRO A 394 13.35 2.54 -1.04
C PRO A 394 12.74 3.23 0.19
N PHE A 395 11.49 3.68 0.09
CA PHE A 395 10.75 4.24 1.23
C PHE A 395 10.01 3.19 2.08
N CYS A 396 10.07 1.92 1.66
CA CYS A 396 9.30 0.84 2.25
C CYS A 396 9.61 0.63 3.74
N LYS A 397 8.60 0.24 4.51
CA LYS A 397 8.79 -0.24 5.88
C LYS A 397 9.15 -1.72 5.87
N LEU A 398 10.17 -2.10 6.62
CA LEU A 398 10.57 -3.51 6.75
C LEU A 398 9.83 -4.13 7.94
N LEU A 399 8.96 -5.10 7.67
CA LEU A 399 8.17 -5.85 8.66
C LEU A 399 8.47 -7.34 8.52
N PHE A 400 8.78 -7.97 9.64
CA PHE A 400 9.07 -9.39 9.71
C PHE A 400 8.34 -10.03 10.89
N SER A 401 8.06 -11.34 10.82
CA SER A 401 7.74 -12.13 12.02
C SER A 401 8.71 -13.27 12.20
N CYS A 402 8.88 -13.71 13.45
CA CYS A 402 9.60 -14.92 13.78
C CYS A 402 9.13 -15.49 15.12
N ASN A 403 9.37 -16.78 15.32
CA ASN A 403 9.21 -17.42 16.63
C ASN A 403 10.54 -17.37 17.41
N ARG A 404 11.65 -17.32 16.67
CA ARG A 404 13.00 -17.18 17.20
C ARG A 404 13.79 -16.25 16.28
N PHE A 405 14.54 -15.32 16.84
CA PHE A 405 15.38 -14.44 16.05
C PHE A 405 16.52 -15.21 15.37
N PRO A 406 16.94 -14.78 14.18
CA PRO A 406 18.19 -15.26 13.59
C PRO A 406 19.38 -14.80 14.45
N LYS A 407 20.43 -15.63 14.52
CA LYS A 407 21.72 -15.20 15.06
C LYS A 407 22.31 -14.12 14.15
N VAL A 408 22.77 -13.02 14.72
CA VAL A 408 23.32 -11.89 13.96
C VAL A 408 24.77 -11.66 14.35
N PHE A 409 25.66 -11.53 13.35
CA PHE A 409 27.09 -11.29 13.59
C PHE A 409 27.40 -9.83 13.91
N ASP A 410 26.62 -8.89 13.38
CA ASP A 410 26.74 -7.47 13.71
C ASP A 410 26.16 -7.17 15.09
N GLN A 411 27.04 -7.07 16.09
CA GLN A 411 26.67 -6.77 17.48
C GLN A 411 26.69 -5.26 17.80
N SER A 412 26.68 -4.39 16.78
CA SER A 412 26.78 -2.94 16.97
C SER A 412 25.45 -2.29 17.33
N GLN A 413 25.52 -1.13 18.01
CA GLN A 413 24.38 -0.22 18.19
C GLN A 413 23.69 0.12 16.86
N GLY A 414 24.47 0.20 15.77
CA GLY A 414 23.94 0.48 14.43
C GLY A 414 22.84 -0.49 14.07
N PHE A 415 23.07 -1.78 14.18
CA PHE A 415 22.03 -2.75 13.86
C PHE A 415 20.85 -2.70 14.84
N PHE A 416 21.11 -2.81 16.14
CA PHE A 416 20.04 -3.00 17.13
C PHE A 416 19.15 -1.79 17.35
N ARG A 417 19.64 -0.55 17.18
CA ARG A 417 18.80 0.64 17.35
C ARG A 417 17.67 0.73 16.32
N ARG A 418 17.74 -0.02 15.22
CA ARG A 418 16.77 0.03 14.12
C ARG A 418 15.55 -0.84 14.38
N TRP A 419 15.56 -1.71 15.39
CA TRP A 419 14.46 -2.65 15.59
C TRP A 419 13.43 -2.13 16.58
N ILE A 420 12.17 -2.31 16.22
CA ILE A 420 11.04 -2.30 17.16
C ILE A 420 10.54 -3.74 17.24
N ILE A 421 10.65 -4.34 18.42
CA ILE A 421 10.15 -5.69 18.69
C ILE A 421 8.78 -5.57 19.33
N VAL A 422 7.77 -6.13 18.67
CA VAL A 422 6.41 -6.30 19.20
C VAL A 422 6.23 -7.76 19.58
N LYS A 423 5.99 -8.03 20.86
CA LYS A 423 5.76 -9.38 21.37
C LYS A 423 4.29 -9.74 21.28
N TRP A 424 3.99 -10.90 20.72
CA TRP A 424 2.66 -11.47 20.57
C TRP A 424 2.56 -12.69 21.47
N GLU A 425 2.21 -12.43 22.73
CA GLU A 425 2.24 -13.39 23.84
C GLU A 425 0.90 -14.11 24.06
N ARG A 426 -0.19 -13.60 23.47
CA ARG A 426 -1.51 -14.24 23.53
C ARG A 426 -1.49 -15.55 22.76
N ASP A 427 -1.92 -16.63 23.39
CA ASP A 427 -2.13 -17.92 22.72
C ASP A 427 -3.62 -18.12 22.46
N PHE A 428 -3.99 -18.39 21.20
CA PHE A 428 -5.35 -18.72 20.76
C PHE A 428 -5.54 -20.22 20.52
N GLU A 429 -4.54 -21.06 20.82
CA GLU A 429 -4.66 -22.52 20.75
C GLU A 429 -5.74 -22.99 21.75
N ASN A 430 -6.85 -23.51 21.23
CA ASN A 430 -8.05 -23.91 21.98
C ASN A 430 -8.82 -22.77 22.69
N ASP A 431 -8.63 -21.52 22.25
CA ASP A 431 -9.36 -20.41 22.84
C ASP A 431 -10.84 -20.42 22.41
N PRO A 432 -11.81 -20.37 23.35
CA PRO A 432 -13.23 -20.37 23.02
C PRO A 432 -13.68 -19.10 22.29
N GLU A 433 -12.93 -18.00 22.38
CA GLU A 433 -13.18 -16.74 21.66
C GLU A 433 -12.50 -16.70 20.28
N ARG A 434 -11.81 -17.78 19.88
CA ARG A 434 -11.16 -17.85 18.57
C ARG A 434 -12.19 -17.71 17.46
N ILE A 435 -11.96 -16.74 16.58
CA ILE A 435 -12.82 -16.50 15.42
C ILE A 435 -12.28 -17.29 14.24
N GLU A 436 -13.09 -18.22 13.71
CA GLU A 436 -12.77 -18.93 12.47
C GLU A 436 -12.78 -17.98 11.27
N TYR A 437 -11.85 -18.21 10.33
CA TYR A 437 -11.66 -17.40 9.12
C TYR A 437 -11.48 -15.91 9.40
N LEU A 438 -10.85 -15.56 10.53
CA LEU A 438 -10.66 -14.17 10.96
C LEU A 438 -9.88 -13.35 9.92
N LYS A 439 -8.89 -13.97 9.27
CA LYS A 439 -8.07 -13.32 8.24
C LYS A 439 -8.94 -12.88 7.07
N GLU A 440 -9.75 -13.80 6.53
CA GLU A 440 -10.67 -13.56 5.42
C GLU A 440 -11.71 -12.50 5.79
N LYS A 441 -12.35 -12.64 6.97
CA LYS A 441 -13.34 -11.68 7.47
C LYS A 441 -12.79 -10.25 7.57
N LEU A 442 -11.55 -10.08 8.01
CA LEU A 442 -10.90 -8.77 8.09
C LEU A 442 -10.49 -8.23 6.72
N GLU A 443 -10.01 -9.08 5.82
CA GLU A 443 -9.57 -8.68 4.48
C GLU A 443 -10.73 -8.30 3.54
N GLU A 444 -11.85 -9.00 3.65
CA GLU A 444 -13.04 -8.82 2.81
C GLU A 444 -13.94 -7.67 3.27
N ASN A 445 -13.84 -7.24 4.54
CA ASN A 445 -14.64 -6.15 5.07
C ASN A 445 -14.09 -4.78 4.65
N GLN A 446 -14.45 -4.34 3.44
CA GLN A 446 -13.97 -3.08 2.86
C GLN A 446 -14.42 -1.84 3.64
N GLU A 447 -15.66 -1.81 4.15
CA GLU A 447 -16.17 -0.69 4.94
C GLU A 447 -15.35 -0.49 6.22
N GLU A 448 -15.08 -1.58 6.94
CA GLU A 448 -14.25 -1.54 8.14
C GLU A 448 -12.80 -1.16 7.82
N LYS A 449 -12.21 -1.66 6.70
CA LYS A 449 -10.88 -1.22 6.27
C LYS A 449 -10.82 0.28 5.97
N ASN A 450 -11.85 0.84 5.32
CA ASN A 450 -11.93 2.28 5.05
C ASN A 450 -11.97 3.07 6.37
N LEU A 451 -12.76 2.62 7.34
CA LEU A 451 -12.84 3.24 8.67
C LEU A 451 -11.53 3.12 9.46
N VAL A 452 -10.91 1.93 9.46
CA VAL A 452 -9.63 1.69 10.13
C VAL A 452 -8.52 2.52 9.49
N PHE A 453 -8.41 2.54 8.17
CA PHE A 453 -7.46 3.40 7.46
C PHE A 453 -7.65 4.87 7.87
N SER A 454 -8.88 5.38 7.78
CA SER A 454 -9.19 6.77 8.08
C SER A 454 -8.88 7.15 9.53
N SER A 455 -9.06 6.21 10.45
CA SER A 455 -8.72 6.38 11.86
C SER A 455 -7.20 6.31 12.10
N LEU A 456 -6.48 5.44 11.39
CA LEU A 456 -5.02 5.33 11.43
C LEU A 456 -4.31 6.51 10.78
N VAL A 457 -4.96 7.26 9.87
CA VAL A 457 -4.40 8.48 9.27
C VAL A 457 -4.00 9.51 10.33
N VAL A 458 -4.69 9.57 11.47
CA VAL A 458 -4.30 10.44 12.61
C VAL A 458 -2.92 10.06 13.15
N ILE A 459 -2.66 8.76 13.30
CA ILE A 459 -1.35 8.24 13.69
C ILE A 459 -0.32 8.50 12.58
N ALA A 460 -0.68 8.25 11.32
CA ALA A 460 0.20 8.47 10.17
C ALA A 460 0.61 9.94 10.02
N ASN A 461 -0.32 10.89 10.18
CA ASN A 461 -0.06 12.34 10.20
C ASN A 461 0.97 12.68 11.28
N ARG A 462 0.75 12.22 12.54
CA ARG A 462 1.68 12.47 13.64
C ARG A 462 3.07 11.92 13.34
N LEU A 463 3.16 10.67 12.90
CA LEU A 463 4.43 10.02 12.56
C LEU A 463 5.14 10.74 11.41
N ASN A 464 4.40 11.19 10.39
CA ASN A 464 4.95 11.92 9.25
C ASN A 464 5.46 13.32 9.65
N LYS A 465 4.72 14.02 10.52
CA LYS A 465 5.05 15.36 11.01
C LYS A 465 6.28 15.36 11.93
N TYR A 466 6.32 14.46 12.90
CA TYR A 466 7.39 14.43 13.91
C TYR A 466 8.55 13.48 13.57
N GLY A 467 8.34 12.52 12.67
CA GLY A 467 9.37 11.56 12.25
C GLY A 467 9.81 10.59 13.36
N LYS A 468 8.96 10.37 14.39
CA LYS A 468 9.29 9.59 15.58
C LYS A 468 8.17 8.64 16.00
N LEU A 469 8.56 7.40 16.29
CA LEU A 469 7.72 6.37 16.91
C LEU A 469 7.83 6.48 18.45
N THR A 470 6.80 6.05 19.19
CA THR A 470 6.77 6.15 20.66
C THR A 470 7.47 5.00 21.38
N TYR A 471 8.15 4.12 20.65
CA TYR A 471 8.82 2.94 21.22
C TYR A 471 9.93 3.30 22.20
N SER A 472 9.89 2.72 23.40
CA SER A 472 10.73 3.15 24.53
C SER A 472 12.03 2.37 24.71
N LYS A 473 12.17 1.17 24.14
CA LYS A 473 13.37 0.34 24.38
C LYS A 473 14.58 0.91 23.65
N ASN A 474 15.70 0.97 24.36
CA ASN A 474 16.97 1.35 23.76
C ASN A 474 17.67 0.15 23.09
N TRP A 475 18.71 0.43 22.31
CA TRP A 475 19.42 -0.59 21.52
C TRP A 475 20.06 -1.71 22.37
N ARG A 476 20.43 -1.46 23.63
CA ARG A 476 21.01 -2.48 24.52
C ARG A 476 19.94 -3.45 25.01
N GLU A 477 18.75 -2.94 25.32
CA GLU A 477 17.61 -3.76 25.68
C GLU A 477 17.19 -4.65 24.50
N ILE A 478 17.14 -4.08 23.30
CA ILE A 478 16.85 -4.81 22.06
C ILE A 478 17.94 -5.86 21.79
N GLN A 479 19.22 -5.51 21.88
CA GLN A 479 20.32 -6.45 21.68
C GLN A 479 20.24 -7.62 22.64
N LYS A 480 20.03 -7.33 23.93
CA LYS A 480 19.88 -8.34 24.97
C LYS A 480 18.71 -9.26 24.64
N GLU A 481 17.52 -8.70 24.42
CA GLU A 481 16.32 -9.47 24.07
C GLU A 481 16.49 -10.33 22.81
N TRP A 482 17.16 -9.78 21.79
CA TRP A 482 17.44 -10.47 20.54
C TRP A 482 18.38 -11.66 20.76
N ASN A 483 19.52 -11.45 21.42
CA ASN A 483 20.53 -12.49 21.63
C ASN A 483 20.00 -13.60 22.55
N GLU A 484 19.30 -13.23 23.63
CA GLU A 484 18.71 -14.19 24.56
C GLU A 484 17.67 -15.10 23.90
N ASN A 485 16.94 -14.58 22.91
CA ASN A 485 15.98 -15.38 22.16
C ASN A 485 16.64 -16.15 21.01
N ALA A 486 17.65 -15.59 20.34
CA ALA A 486 18.39 -16.25 19.26
C ALA A 486 19.16 -17.50 19.75
N ASP A 487 19.75 -17.44 20.95
CA ASP A 487 20.39 -18.59 21.61
C ASP A 487 19.92 -18.79 23.05
N PRO A 488 18.76 -19.45 23.25
CA PRO A 488 18.19 -19.64 24.57
C PRO A 488 18.99 -20.61 25.46
N ILE A 489 19.88 -21.42 24.89
CA ILE A 489 20.70 -22.36 25.67
C ILE A 489 21.92 -21.63 26.22
N ASP A 490 22.59 -20.83 25.39
CA ASP A 490 23.68 -19.94 25.82
C ASP A 490 23.20 -18.97 26.90
N ASP A 491 22.06 -18.31 26.67
CA ASP A 491 21.43 -17.43 27.66
C ASP A 491 21.14 -18.16 28.98
N PHE A 492 20.57 -19.36 28.91
CA PHE A 492 20.27 -20.15 30.10
C PHE A 492 21.56 -20.53 30.86
N ALA A 493 22.57 -21.04 30.16
CA ALA A 493 23.85 -21.44 30.75
C ALA A 493 24.57 -20.24 31.39
N THR A 494 24.51 -19.07 30.76
CA THR A 494 25.20 -17.86 31.22
C THR A 494 24.46 -17.16 32.36
N ASN A 495 23.16 -16.97 32.22
CA ASN A 495 22.38 -16.10 33.10
C ASN A 495 21.66 -16.84 34.23
N TYR A 496 21.44 -18.15 34.11
CA TYR A 496 20.62 -18.92 35.06
C TYR A 496 21.38 -20.05 35.76
N ILE A 497 22.61 -20.33 35.36
CA ILE A 497 23.48 -21.34 35.97
C ILE A 497 24.73 -20.67 36.54
N PHE A 498 25.27 -21.22 37.62
CA PHE A 498 26.57 -20.85 38.17
C PHE A 498 27.35 -22.10 38.61
N ASP A 499 28.67 -21.99 38.59
CA ASP A 499 29.56 -23.05 39.04
C ASP A 499 29.40 -23.29 40.54
N SER A 500 29.26 -24.56 40.92
CA SER A 500 29.06 -25.00 42.30
C SER A 500 29.79 -26.33 42.51
N GLU A 501 30.10 -26.72 43.74
CA GLU A 501 30.54 -28.09 44.03
C GLU A 501 29.39 -29.11 43.95
N LYS A 502 28.15 -28.62 43.84
CA LYS A 502 26.95 -29.45 43.73
C LYS A 502 26.76 -29.96 42.30
N HIS A 503 25.86 -30.93 42.18
CA HIS A 503 25.45 -31.49 40.91
C HIS A 503 23.94 -31.44 40.78
N LYS A 504 23.46 -31.23 39.55
CA LYS A 504 22.03 -31.16 39.27
C LYS A 504 21.62 -32.23 38.30
N SER A 505 20.53 -32.92 38.61
CA SER A 505 20.03 -33.97 37.72
C SER A 505 19.65 -33.36 36.35
N LYS A 506 19.82 -34.14 35.28
CA LYS A 506 19.40 -33.68 33.93
C LYS A 506 17.92 -33.30 33.90
N ARG A 507 17.09 -34.05 34.63
CA ARG A 507 15.65 -33.80 34.71
C ARG A 507 15.35 -32.48 35.40
N GLU A 508 15.91 -32.25 36.59
CA GLU A 508 15.70 -31.01 37.36
C GLU A 508 16.15 -29.78 36.57
N THR A 509 17.34 -29.85 35.96
CA THR A 509 17.89 -28.77 35.13
C THR A 509 16.99 -28.45 33.94
N TYR A 510 16.46 -29.49 33.27
CA TYR A 510 15.51 -29.28 32.18
C TYR A 510 14.19 -28.63 32.64
N HIS A 511 13.67 -29.00 33.82
CA HIS A 511 12.46 -28.38 34.35
C HIS A 511 12.70 -26.90 34.68
N TYR A 512 13.87 -26.58 35.23
CA TYR A 512 14.25 -25.19 35.48
C TYR A 512 14.40 -24.39 34.18
N TYR A 513 15.10 -24.93 33.18
CA TYR A 513 15.19 -24.34 31.84
C TYR A 513 13.80 -24.10 31.23
N LYS A 514 12.92 -25.11 31.27
CA LYS A 514 11.57 -25.00 30.73
C LYS A 514 10.78 -23.86 31.40
N LYS A 515 10.89 -23.73 32.73
CA LYS A 515 10.26 -22.66 33.49
C LYS A 515 10.78 -21.28 33.04
N VAL A 516 12.10 -21.11 32.95
CA VAL A 516 12.73 -19.86 32.51
C VAL A 516 12.27 -19.46 31.11
N MET A 517 12.22 -20.41 30.16
CA MET A 517 11.76 -20.13 28.80
C MET A 517 10.29 -19.67 28.76
N ILE A 518 9.41 -20.34 29.50
CA ILE A 518 7.98 -19.98 29.59
C ILE A 518 7.81 -18.59 30.21
N GLU A 519 8.54 -18.28 31.28
CA GLU A 519 8.51 -16.94 31.91
C GLU A 519 8.98 -15.83 30.96
N LYS A 520 9.85 -16.17 29.98
CA LYS A 520 10.31 -15.26 28.92
C LYS A 520 9.39 -15.22 27.69
N GLY A 521 8.28 -15.99 27.68
CA GLY A 521 7.38 -16.12 26.54
C GLY A 521 7.99 -16.88 25.36
N GLN A 522 8.99 -17.74 25.60
CA GLN A 522 9.71 -18.48 24.57
C GLN A 522 9.33 -19.97 24.56
N ILE A 523 9.41 -20.59 23.38
CA ILE A 523 9.19 -22.04 23.23
C ILE A 523 10.47 -22.80 23.63
N PRO A 524 10.42 -23.64 24.68
CA PRO A 524 11.57 -24.40 25.13
C PRO A 524 11.93 -25.51 24.13
N LYS A 525 13.23 -25.79 23.97
CA LYS A 525 13.69 -26.99 23.25
C LYS A 525 13.22 -28.27 23.97
N GLY A 526 13.03 -29.34 23.22
CA GLY A 526 12.74 -30.67 23.81
C GLY A 526 13.91 -31.17 24.66
N ILE A 527 13.65 -32.01 25.67
CA ILE A 527 14.67 -32.44 26.66
C ILE A 527 15.94 -33.04 26.03
N GLY A 528 15.81 -33.78 24.92
CA GLY A 528 16.96 -34.33 24.21
C GLY A 528 17.79 -33.27 23.48
N GLN A 529 17.13 -32.31 22.83
CA GLN A 529 17.80 -31.18 22.16
C GLN A 529 18.46 -30.24 23.16
N PHE A 530 17.79 -29.95 24.29
CA PHE A 530 18.37 -29.23 25.41
C PHE A 530 19.60 -29.95 25.93
N GLY A 531 19.49 -31.25 26.24
CA GLY A 531 20.61 -32.01 26.79
C GLY A 531 21.82 -32.05 25.87
N LYS A 532 21.61 -32.23 24.55
CA LYS A 532 22.71 -32.21 23.58
C LYS A 532 23.40 -30.85 23.52
N ALA A 533 22.64 -29.76 23.49
CA ALA A 533 23.20 -28.41 23.39
C ALA A 533 23.85 -27.94 24.71
N PHE A 534 23.26 -28.28 25.85
CA PHE A 534 23.76 -27.87 27.16
C PHE A 534 25.07 -28.59 27.54
N ALA A 535 25.33 -29.78 26.95
CA ALA A 535 26.60 -30.49 27.09
C ALA A 535 27.80 -29.75 26.48
N GLU A 536 27.57 -28.72 25.64
CA GLU A 536 28.65 -27.85 25.15
C GLU A 536 29.17 -26.90 26.25
N TYR A 537 28.42 -26.72 27.34
CA TYR A 537 28.73 -25.79 28.43
C TYR A 537 29.19 -26.50 29.70
N TYR A 538 28.62 -27.67 30.02
CA TYR A 538 28.87 -28.37 31.28
C TYR A 538 29.04 -29.88 31.07
N GLU A 539 29.92 -30.49 31.85
CA GLU A 539 30.18 -31.93 31.84
C GLU A 539 29.01 -32.73 32.45
N GLU A 540 28.87 -33.99 32.02
CA GLU A 540 27.82 -34.90 32.49
C GLU A 540 28.37 -36.25 32.92
N ASP A 541 27.85 -36.81 34.01
CA ASP A 541 28.18 -38.16 34.47
C ASP A 541 27.00 -38.84 35.19
N ARG A 542 27.16 -40.11 35.56
CA ARG A 542 26.27 -40.86 36.45
C ARG A 542 26.78 -40.79 37.87
N ILE A 543 26.04 -40.10 38.72
CA ILE A 543 26.38 -39.91 40.13
C ILE A 543 25.19 -40.25 41.01
N GLU A 544 25.47 -40.50 42.29
CA GLU A 544 24.43 -40.70 43.30
C GLU A 544 23.96 -39.34 43.82
N ILE A 545 22.68 -39.03 43.59
CA ILE A 545 22.01 -37.84 44.14
C ILE A 545 20.83 -38.37 44.96
N GLU A 546 20.77 -38.01 46.24
CA GLU A 546 19.68 -38.39 47.15
C GLU A 546 19.40 -39.91 47.19
N GLY A 547 20.46 -40.73 47.19
CA GLY A 547 20.35 -42.21 47.29
C GLY A 547 19.93 -42.91 45.99
N ARG A 548 19.93 -42.20 44.85
CA ARG A 548 19.65 -42.78 43.52
C ARG A 548 20.74 -42.41 42.53
N THR A 549 21.29 -43.41 41.84
CA THR A 549 22.20 -43.19 40.71
C THR A 549 21.43 -42.66 39.51
N GLN A 550 21.75 -41.45 39.07
CA GLN A 550 21.11 -40.80 37.93
C GLN A 550 22.10 -39.96 37.11
N ARG A 551 21.77 -39.66 35.85
CA ARG A 551 22.58 -38.76 35.02
C ARG A 551 22.42 -37.32 35.50
N ALA A 552 23.53 -36.64 35.75
CA ALA A 552 23.57 -35.28 36.24
C ALA A 552 24.58 -34.44 35.47
N TRP A 553 24.38 -33.12 35.53
CA TRP A 553 25.37 -32.13 35.16
C TRP A 553 26.27 -31.88 36.36
N LEU A 554 27.57 -31.90 36.11
CA LEU A 554 28.59 -31.73 37.13
C LEU A 554 28.81 -30.25 37.42
N ASN A 555 29.18 -29.98 38.67
CA ASN A 555 29.60 -28.68 39.18
C ASN A 555 28.68 -27.48 38.88
N ILE A 556 27.36 -27.66 38.97
CA ILE A 556 26.40 -26.57 38.73
C ILE A 556 25.35 -26.45 39.84
N ASP A 557 24.83 -25.23 40.01
CA ASP A 557 23.59 -24.95 40.74
C ASP A 557 22.82 -23.80 40.04
N PHE A 558 21.56 -23.58 40.43
CA PHE A 558 20.67 -22.64 39.75
C PHE A 558 20.72 -21.25 40.36
N LYS A 559 20.86 -20.21 39.51
CA LYS A 559 20.63 -18.82 39.91
C LYS A 559 19.13 -18.60 40.06
N ILE A 560 18.57 -18.98 41.21
CA ILE A 560 17.15 -18.75 41.52
C ILE A 560 17.00 -17.30 42.00
N PRO A 561 16.21 -16.45 41.32
CA PRO A 561 15.90 -15.11 41.83
C PRO A 561 15.20 -15.26 43.19
N LYS A 562 15.78 -14.70 44.25
CA LYS A 562 15.11 -14.66 45.56
C LYS A 562 13.86 -13.78 45.41
N GLN A 563 12.68 -14.38 45.56
CA GLN A 563 11.48 -13.60 45.88
C GLN A 563 11.68 -13.04 47.29
N GLU A 564 11.99 -11.77 47.41
CA GLU A 564 11.77 -11.06 48.67
C GLU A 564 10.25 -10.94 48.85
N THR A 565 9.70 -11.82 49.68
CA THR A 565 8.34 -11.60 50.19
C THR A 565 8.33 -10.29 50.95
N LEU A 566 7.28 -9.47 50.77
CA LEU A 566 6.98 -8.23 51.50
C LEU A 566 6.89 -8.40 53.05
N SER A 567 7.25 -9.56 53.60
CA SER A 567 7.16 -9.92 55.01
C SER A 567 8.36 -9.49 55.87
N THR A 568 9.36 -8.81 55.32
CA THR A 568 10.49 -8.29 56.11
C THR A 568 10.67 -6.78 55.99
N ILE A 569 9.57 -6.03 55.97
CA ILE A 569 9.61 -4.66 56.48
C ILE A 569 9.55 -4.79 58.00
N ASP A 570 10.74 -4.78 58.61
CA ASP A 570 10.90 -4.61 60.04
C ASP A 570 10.26 -3.26 60.44
N THR A 571 9.12 -3.32 61.13
CA THR A 571 8.35 -2.16 61.59
C THR A 571 8.97 -1.49 62.82
N THR A 572 10.19 -1.87 63.23
CA THR A 572 10.80 -1.37 64.47
C THR A 572 11.83 -0.25 64.31
N LYS A 573 11.99 0.38 63.13
CA LYS A 573 12.80 1.60 62.99
C LYS A 573 11.96 2.87 62.82
N PRO A 574 12.20 3.93 63.63
CA PRO A 574 11.42 5.15 63.56
C PRO A 574 11.74 5.94 62.29
N LYS A 575 10.70 6.57 61.73
CA LYS A 575 10.78 7.51 60.60
C LYS A 575 11.83 8.60 60.90
N ILE A 576 12.89 8.63 60.10
CA ILE A 576 13.79 9.79 60.05
C ILE A 576 13.15 10.82 59.13
N SER A 577 12.90 11.99 59.69
CA SER A 577 12.46 13.22 59.05
C SER A 577 13.40 13.64 57.92
N ILE A 578 12.87 13.78 56.69
CA ILE A 578 13.59 14.47 55.63
C ILE A 578 13.36 15.97 55.84
N PHE A 579 14.44 16.64 56.23
CA PHE A 579 14.56 18.09 56.20
C PHE A 579 14.48 18.61 54.76
N SER A 580 13.72 19.67 54.61
CA SER A 580 13.82 20.67 53.55
C SER A 580 15.18 21.37 53.52
N GLN A 581 15.51 21.97 52.37
CA GLN A 581 16.65 22.86 52.00
C GLN A 581 17.66 22.15 51.09
N ASN A 582 18.04 22.64 49.90
CA ASN A 582 17.78 23.86 49.14
C ASN A 582 17.79 23.52 47.64
#